data_AF-A0A7C5Y1N9-F1
#
_entry.id   AF-A0A7C5Y1N9-F1
#
_cell.length_a   1.000
_cell.length_b   1.000
_cell.length_c   1.000
_cell.angle_alpha   90.00
_cell.angle_beta   90.00
_cell.angle_gamma   90.00
#
_symmetry.space_group_name_H-M   'P 1'
#
loop_
_entity.id
_entity.type
_entity.pdbx_description
1 polymer ?
#
loop_
_entity_poly.entity_id
_entity_poly.type
_entity_poly.pdbx_seq_one_letter_code
_entity_poly.pdbx_strand_id
1 'polypeptide(L)'
;MMRRYDQISIEEKIALLVGVGVPKRVPGTAGETREISGIPSIELSDGPSGLRVEPYAERVYLSTAFPSPIMLASTWDPEIVEEVGRAIGEEARENGIDILLGPGLNIHRHPLCGRNFEYFSEDPLLSGVMASAYVKGVQSAGVGATPKHFVANDQETNRYFIDTIVSERALREIYLKPFEIVVKKASPWAIMSSYNKLNGRYTSQDPWLLID
;
A
#
# COMPACT_ATOMS: atom_id res chain seq x y z
N MET A 1 -13.98 27.04 1.57
CA MET A 1 -14.97 26.13 2.19
C MET A 1 -15.05 24.91 1.30
N MET A 2 -14.61 23.75 1.77
CA MET A 2 -14.57 22.50 1.00
C MET A 2 -16.02 22.09 0.65
N ARG A 3 -16.33 21.85 -0.64
CA ARG A 3 -17.68 21.40 -1.03
C ARG A 3 -17.89 19.97 -0.54
N ARG A 4 -19.09 19.69 -0.01
CA ARG A 4 -19.48 18.33 0.40
C ARG A 4 -19.73 17.45 -0.82
N TYR A 5 -19.60 16.13 -0.68
CA TYR A 5 -19.84 15.13 -1.74
C TYR A 5 -21.18 15.34 -2.49
N ASP A 6 -22.22 15.79 -1.80
CA ASP A 6 -23.55 16.02 -2.40
C ASP A 6 -23.63 17.30 -3.25
N GLN A 7 -22.57 18.10 -3.27
CA GLN A 7 -22.51 19.41 -3.93
C GLN A 7 -21.64 19.41 -5.20
N ILE A 8 -21.09 18.25 -5.57
CA ILE A 8 -20.31 18.06 -6.80
C ILE A 8 -21.11 17.28 -7.84
N SER A 9 -20.86 17.55 -9.13
CA SER A 9 -21.57 16.94 -10.25
C SER A 9 -21.25 15.43 -10.38
N ILE A 10 -22.02 14.70 -11.20
CA ILE A 10 -21.73 13.29 -11.46
C ILE A 10 -20.39 13.12 -12.19
N GLU A 11 -20.05 14.03 -13.10
CA GLU A 11 -18.77 14.05 -13.81
C GLU A 11 -17.62 14.28 -12.84
N GLU A 12 -17.78 15.21 -11.89
CA GLU A 12 -16.83 15.46 -10.81
C GLU A 12 -16.66 14.22 -9.92
N LYS A 13 -17.75 13.52 -9.57
CA LYS A 13 -17.69 12.26 -8.82
C LYS A 13 -16.95 11.16 -9.58
N ILE A 14 -17.22 10.99 -10.87
CA ILE A 14 -16.52 10.04 -11.74
C ILE A 14 -15.03 10.36 -11.80
N ALA A 15 -14.69 11.65 -11.91
CA ALA A 15 -13.31 12.11 -11.98
C ALA A 15 -12.51 11.79 -10.71
N LEU A 16 -13.13 11.76 -9.52
CA LEU A 16 -12.47 11.33 -8.28
C LEU A 16 -12.09 9.84 -8.26
N LEU A 17 -12.70 9.01 -9.10
CA LEU A 17 -12.44 7.56 -9.15
C LEU A 17 -11.23 7.18 -10.02
N VAL A 18 -10.62 8.16 -10.71
CA VAL A 18 -9.52 7.92 -11.67
C VAL A 18 -8.38 8.89 -11.42
N GLY A 19 -7.18 8.36 -11.19
CA GLY A 19 -5.96 9.17 -11.08
C GLY A 19 -5.66 10.00 -12.33
N VAL A 20 -4.82 11.03 -12.19
CA VAL A 20 -4.47 11.94 -13.31
C VAL A 20 -3.44 11.38 -14.27
N GLY A 21 -2.88 10.20 -14.00
CA GLY A 21 -1.75 9.64 -14.73
C GLY A 21 -0.45 10.09 -14.10
N VAL A 22 0.41 10.75 -14.90
CA VAL A 22 1.71 11.28 -14.41
C VAL A 22 1.44 12.39 -13.39
N PRO A 23 1.93 12.24 -12.14
CA PRO A 23 1.78 13.27 -11.11
C PRO A 23 2.44 14.58 -11.50
N LYS A 24 1.86 15.70 -11.06
CA LYS A 24 2.33 17.04 -11.42
C LYS A 24 2.95 17.78 -10.26
N ARG A 25 2.57 17.45 -9.02
CA ARG A 25 2.96 18.21 -7.83
C ARG A 25 4.32 17.80 -7.28
N VAL A 26 4.57 16.50 -7.13
CA VAL A 26 5.84 15.99 -6.61
C VAL A 26 6.48 15.07 -7.66
N PRO A 27 7.61 15.44 -8.26
CA PRO A 27 8.28 14.61 -9.25
C PRO A 27 8.67 13.23 -8.69
N GLY A 28 8.48 12.17 -9.50
CA GLY A 28 8.84 10.80 -9.14
C GLY A 28 7.84 10.02 -8.29
N THR A 29 6.71 10.63 -7.93
CA THR A 29 5.62 9.95 -7.23
C THR A 29 4.85 9.00 -8.14
N ALA A 30 4.03 8.13 -7.54
CA ALA A 30 3.37 7.04 -8.25
C ALA A 30 2.00 7.42 -8.81
N GLY A 31 1.32 8.39 -8.20
CA GLY A 31 -0.01 8.81 -8.63
C GLY A 31 -0.49 10.06 -7.92
N GLU A 32 -1.45 10.73 -8.54
CA GLU A 32 -2.10 11.92 -7.99
C GLU A 32 -3.60 11.85 -8.34
N THR A 33 -4.47 12.22 -7.39
CA THR A 33 -5.91 12.37 -7.65
C THR A 33 -6.24 13.73 -8.28
N ARG A 34 -7.49 13.94 -8.70
CA ARG A 34 -7.90 15.23 -9.27
C ARG A 34 -8.28 16.21 -8.17
N GLU A 35 -7.80 17.44 -8.30
CA GLU A 35 -8.40 18.58 -7.59
C GLU A 35 -9.77 18.89 -8.20
N ILE A 36 -10.81 18.94 -7.36
CA ILE A 36 -12.20 19.12 -7.81
C ILE A 36 -12.95 20.03 -6.85
N SER A 37 -13.46 21.15 -7.36
CA SER A 37 -14.39 22.03 -6.61
C SER A 37 -13.91 22.42 -5.20
N GLY A 38 -12.60 22.64 -5.03
CA GLY A 38 -11.97 23.00 -3.75
C GLY A 38 -11.64 21.82 -2.83
N ILE A 39 -11.79 20.57 -3.31
CA ILE A 39 -11.18 19.37 -2.75
C ILE A 39 -9.78 19.24 -3.37
N PRO A 40 -8.70 19.31 -2.57
CA PRO A 40 -7.33 19.23 -3.09
C PRO A 40 -7.02 17.84 -3.67
N SER A 41 -6.03 17.77 -4.57
CA SER A 41 -5.47 16.48 -4.98
C SER A 41 -4.74 15.81 -3.81
N ILE A 42 -4.72 14.48 -3.86
CA ILE A 42 -4.01 13.58 -2.94
C ILE A 42 -2.84 13.01 -3.72
N GLU A 43 -1.64 13.16 -3.14
CA GLU A 43 -0.39 12.67 -3.69
C GLU A 43 -0.07 11.28 -3.13
N LEU A 44 0.25 10.33 -4.01
CA LEU A 44 0.56 8.95 -3.66
C LEU A 44 1.98 8.59 -4.11
N SER A 45 2.79 8.05 -3.21
CA SER A 45 4.14 7.59 -3.57
C SER A 45 4.52 6.23 -3.00
N ASP A 46 5.40 5.53 -3.72
CA ASP A 46 6.10 4.35 -3.20
C ASP A 46 7.08 4.74 -2.07
N GLY A 47 7.54 3.83 -1.21
CA GLY A 47 7.14 2.43 -1.08
C GLY A 47 7.74 1.75 0.16
N PRO A 48 7.73 0.41 0.25
CA PRO A 48 7.88 -0.30 1.52
C PRO A 48 9.23 -0.17 2.23
N SER A 49 10.31 0.20 1.52
CA SER A 49 11.66 0.39 2.07
C SER A 49 12.08 1.85 2.21
N GLY A 50 11.12 2.78 2.18
CA GLY A 50 11.37 4.22 2.22
C GLY A 50 10.60 4.98 1.15
N LEU A 51 10.50 6.30 1.33
CA LEU A 51 9.84 7.16 0.36
C LEU A 51 10.63 7.16 -0.96
N ARG A 52 9.94 7.01 -2.09
CA ARG A 52 10.51 7.23 -3.42
C ARG A 52 9.99 8.55 -3.97
N VAL A 53 10.89 9.49 -4.19
CA VAL A 53 10.63 10.75 -4.90
C VAL A 53 11.83 11.04 -5.79
N GLU A 54 11.64 11.78 -6.87
CA GLU A 54 12.76 12.21 -7.72
C GLU A 54 13.33 13.54 -7.20
N PRO A 55 14.67 13.71 -7.21
CA PRO A 55 15.27 15.01 -6.96
C PRO A 55 14.78 16.03 -7.98
N TYR A 56 14.34 17.20 -7.53
CA TYR A 56 13.86 18.26 -8.42
C TYR A 56 14.41 19.63 -8.04
N ALA A 57 15.06 20.29 -9.01
CA ALA A 57 15.67 21.61 -8.89
C ALA A 57 16.73 21.71 -7.77
N GLU A 58 16.83 22.87 -7.10
CA GLU A 58 17.80 23.16 -6.02
C GLU A 58 17.48 22.44 -4.69
N ARG A 59 16.35 21.73 -4.61
CA ARG A 59 15.97 20.91 -3.45
C ARG A 59 16.27 19.45 -3.73
N VAL A 60 17.34 18.95 -3.14
CA VAL A 60 17.63 17.52 -3.15
C VAL A 60 16.67 16.85 -2.16
N TYR A 61 15.58 16.29 -2.66
CA TYR A 61 14.72 15.38 -1.89
C TYR A 61 15.44 14.04 -1.76
N LEU A 62 16.35 13.95 -0.79
CA LEU A 62 16.92 12.67 -0.36
C LEU A 62 15.95 12.05 0.63
N SER A 63 15.52 10.83 0.35
CA SER A 63 14.80 9.98 1.29
C SER A 63 15.73 8.90 1.84
N THR A 64 15.40 8.41 3.03
CA THR A 64 16.16 7.33 3.65
C THR A 64 15.75 5.99 3.02
N ALA A 65 16.75 5.24 2.55
CA ALA A 65 16.57 3.85 2.14
C ALA A 65 16.74 2.93 3.36
N PHE A 66 15.63 2.41 3.87
CA PHE A 66 15.60 1.50 5.01
C PHE A 66 15.88 0.05 4.60
N PRO A 67 16.23 -0.82 5.57
CA PRO A 67 16.19 -2.27 5.37
C PRO A 67 14.86 -2.72 4.75
N SER A 68 14.92 -3.70 3.86
CA SER A 68 13.73 -4.22 3.20
C SER A 68 12.81 -4.96 4.20
N PRO A 69 11.50 -5.05 3.93
CA PRO A 69 10.54 -5.75 4.80
C PRO A 69 10.94 -7.16 5.25
N ILE A 70 11.60 -7.96 4.42
CA ILE A 70 12.09 -9.29 4.86
C ILE A 70 13.17 -9.17 5.95
N MET A 71 14.03 -8.16 5.86
CA MET A 71 15.06 -7.88 6.86
C MET A 71 14.44 -7.28 8.13
N LEU A 72 13.43 -6.42 7.98
CA LEU A 72 12.65 -5.91 9.11
C LEU A 72 11.90 -7.04 9.81
N ALA A 73 11.27 -7.97 9.08
CA ALA A 73 10.61 -9.14 9.70
C ALA A 73 11.58 -10.01 10.49
N SER A 74 12.84 -10.08 10.05
CA SER A 74 13.89 -10.85 10.71
C SER A 74 14.29 -10.29 12.08
N THR A 75 13.88 -9.07 12.44
CA THR A 75 14.07 -8.55 13.80
C THR A 75 13.13 -9.20 14.81
N TRP A 76 11.97 -9.69 14.36
CA TRP A 76 10.84 -10.10 15.22
C TRP A 76 10.39 -9.03 16.22
N ASP A 77 10.75 -7.78 15.95
CA ASP A 77 10.54 -6.64 16.82
C ASP A 77 9.57 -5.64 16.15
N PRO A 78 8.28 -5.68 16.49
CA PRO A 78 7.31 -4.74 15.94
C PRO A 78 7.55 -3.29 16.41
N GLU A 79 8.22 -3.06 17.55
CA GLU A 79 8.49 -1.70 18.04
C GLU A 79 9.48 -1.00 17.09
N ILE A 80 10.54 -1.70 16.68
CA ILE A 80 11.49 -1.19 15.67
C ILE A 80 10.78 -0.93 14.33
N VAL A 81 9.87 -1.82 13.91
CA VAL A 81 9.13 -1.63 12.65
C VAL A 81 8.19 -0.42 12.72
N GLU A 82 7.59 -0.14 13.87
CA GLU A 82 6.78 1.06 14.10
C GLU A 82 7.64 2.34 14.05
N GLU A 83 8.84 2.32 14.64
CA GLU A 83 9.78 3.44 14.54
C GLU A 83 10.24 3.71 13.10
N VAL A 84 10.55 2.66 12.34
CA VAL A 84 10.88 2.76 10.90
C VAL A 84 9.69 3.35 10.14
N GLY A 85 8.47 2.84 10.39
CA GLY A 85 7.25 3.37 9.78
C GLY A 85 7.06 4.87 10.07
N ARG A 86 7.30 5.29 11.32
CA ARG A 86 7.20 6.71 11.71
C ARG A 86 8.22 7.58 11.00
N ALA A 87 9.47 7.14 10.89
CA ALA A 87 10.51 7.88 10.16
C ALA A 87 10.15 8.05 8.67
N ILE A 88 9.65 6.99 8.03
CA ILE A 88 9.17 7.07 6.63
C ILE A 88 7.96 8.01 6.52
N GLY A 89 7.02 7.96 7.47
CA GLY A 89 5.84 8.83 7.50
C GLY A 89 6.20 10.31 7.68
N GLU A 90 7.18 10.62 8.53
CA GLU A 90 7.71 11.98 8.70
C GLU A 90 8.33 12.49 7.39
N GLU A 91 9.16 11.69 6.72
CA GLU A 91 9.71 12.05 5.41
C GLU A 91 8.59 12.27 4.37
N ALA A 92 7.60 11.37 4.30
CA ALA A 92 6.47 11.49 3.39
C ALA A 92 5.70 12.81 3.61
N ARG A 93 5.40 13.16 4.88
CA ARG A 93 4.68 14.40 5.21
C ARG A 93 5.46 15.63 4.77
N GLU A 94 6.74 15.73 5.11
CA GLU A 94 7.57 16.90 4.78
C GLU A 94 7.81 17.05 3.26
N ASN A 95 7.69 15.95 2.51
CA ASN A 95 7.74 15.93 1.05
C ASN A 95 6.36 16.15 0.39
N GLY A 96 5.31 16.42 1.16
CA GLY A 96 3.97 16.70 0.65
C GLY A 96 3.23 15.49 0.10
N ILE A 97 3.57 14.29 0.58
CA ILE A 97 2.89 13.03 0.23
C ILE A 97 1.76 12.78 1.21
N ASP A 98 0.58 12.45 0.69
CA ASP A 98 -0.61 12.20 1.49
C ASP A 98 -0.80 10.71 1.79
N ILE A 99 -0.47 9.83 0.83
CA ILE A 99 -0.59 8.38 0.95
C ILE A 99 0.71 7.68 0.54
N LEU A 100 1.26 6.88 1.46
CA LEU A 100 2.38 5.99 1.18
C LEU A 100 1.87 4.62 0.68
N LEU A 101 2.42 4.16 -0.43
CA LEU A 101 2.12 2.87 -1.05
C LEU A 101 2.92 1.74 -0.40
N GLY A 102 2.64 1.48 0.87
CA GLY A 102 3.25 0.39 1.65
C GLY A 102 2.50 0.13 2.95
N PRO A 103 2.76 -1.01 3.62
CA PRO A 103 3.81 -1.97 3.30
C PRO A 103 3.38 -3.06 2.32
N GLY A 104 4.36 -3.78 1.75
CA GLY A 104 4.13 -5.04 1.06
C GLY A 104 3.96 -6.19 2.08
N LEU A 105 2.89 -6.98 1.99
CA LEU A 105 2.60 -8.07 2.95
C LEU A 105 2.02 -9.34 2.32
N ASN A 106 2.28 -9.58 1.03
CA ASN A 106 2.00 -10.87 0.42
C ASN A 106 2.82 -11.98 1.09
N ILE A 107 2.33 -13.21 1.03
CA ILE A 107 2.96 -14.34 1.71
C ILE A 107 4.14 -14.82 0.85
N HIS A 108 5.26 -15.18 1.48
CA HIS A 108 6.36 -15.88 0.80
C HIS A 108 5.96 -17.32 0.45
N ARG A 109 5.00 -17.48 -0.46
CA ARG A 109 4.49 -18.80 -0.89
C ARG A 109 5.62 -19.68 -1.44
N HIS A 110 6.55 -19.06 -2.15
CA HIS A 110 7.67 -19.74 -2.79
C HIS A 110 8.91 -18.82 -2.75
N PRO A 111 10.12 -19.35 -2.47
CA PRO A 111 11.32 -18.53 -2.33
C PRO A 111 11.73 -17.79 -3.61
N LEU A 112 11.27 -18.25 -4.79
CA LEU A 112 11.59 -17.64 -6.09
C LEU A 112 10.69 -16.46 -6.49
N CYS A 113 9.72 -16.04 -5.67
CA CYS A 113 8.98 -14.82 -5.97
C CYS A 113 9.94 -13.62 -5.96
N GLY A 114 10.01 -12.90 -7.08
CA GLY A 114 10.95 -11.78 -7.28
C GLY A 114 10.74 -10.59 -6.33
N ARG A 115 9.64 -10.56 -5.58
CA ARG A 115 9.29 -9.51 -4.62
C ARG A 115 9.30 -9.98 -3.16
N ASN A 116 9.77 -11.18 -2.87
CA ASN A 116 9.90 -11.64 -1.47
C ASN A 116 10.67 -10.65 -0.60
N PHE A 117 11.67 -9.96 -1.15
CA PHE A 117 12.47 -8.98 -0.41
C PHE A 117 11.62 -7.84 0.18
N GLU A 118 10.51 -7.46 -0.47
CA GLU A 118 9.61 -6.38 -0.05
C GLU A 118 8.36 -6.88 0.69
N TYR A 119 8.33 -8.16 1.06
CA TYR A 119 7.29 -8.76 1.90
C TYR A 119 7.90 -9.30 3.20
N PHE A 120 7.08 -9.46 4.23
CA PHE A 120 7.57 -9.80 5.57
C PHE A 120 7.92 -11.28 5.75
N SER A 121 6.98 -12.21 5.53
CA SER A 121 7.19 -13.62 5.89
C SER A 121 6.32 -14.61 5.08
N GLU A 122 6.65 -15.89 5.18
CA GLU A 122 5.76 -17.01 4.84
C GLU A 122 4.65 -17.22 5.89
N ASP A 123 4.83 -16.74 7.12
CA ASP A 123 3.86 -16.86 8.20
C ASP A 123 2.88 -15.67 8.23
N PRO A 124 1.56 -15.92 8.27
CA PRO A 124 0.55 -14.86 8.26
C PRO A 124 0.50 -14.03 9.55
N LEU A 125 0.85 -14.60 10.70
CA LEU A 125 0.82 -13.89 11.97
C LEU A 125 1.98 -12.89 12.04
N LEU A 126 3.20 -13.34 11.74
CA LEU A 126 4.39 -12.49 11.68
C LEU A 126 4.18 -11.38 10.64
N SER A 127 3.72 -11.73 9.44
CA SER A 127 3.44 -10.73 8.39
C SER A 127 2.40 -9.70 8.84
N GLY A 128 1.30 -10.13 9.47
CA GLY A 128 0.26 -9.25 9.98
C GLY A 128 0.73 -8.35 11.12
N VAL A 129 1.53 -8.87 12.05
CA VAL A 129 2.06 -8.11 13.19
C VAL A 129 3.04 -7.03 12.73
N MET A 130 4.03 -7.39 11.90
CA MET A 130 5.02 -6.44 11.40
C MET A 130 4.39 -5.38 10.49
N ALA A 131 3.46 -5.79 9.60
CA ALA A 131 2.74 -4.84 8.77
C ALA A 131 1.85 -3.89 9.59
N SER A 132 1.25 -4.36 10.70
CA SER A 132 0.43 -3.51 11.58
C SER A 132 1.29 -2.44 12.26
N ALA A 133 2.48 -2.81 12.73
CA ALA A 133 3.43 -1.87 13.32
C ALA A 133 3.87 -0.81 12.31
N TYR A 134 4.23 -1.23 11.09
CA TYR A 134 4.59 -0.32 10.01
C TYR A 134 3.48 0.70 9.72
N VAL A 135 2.24 0.22 9.56
CA VAL A 135 1.07 1.07 9.29
C VAL A 135 0.83 2.07 10.42
N LYS A 136 0.91 1.64 11.68
CA LYS A 136 0.79 2.55 12.83
C LYS A 136 1.86 3.63 12.83
N GLY A 137 3.11 3.24 12.57
CA GLY A 137 4.23 4.16 12.46
C GLY A 137 3.97 5.24 11.42
N VAL A 138 3.68 4.84 10.17
CA VAL A 138 3.41 5.78 9.07
C VAL A 138 2.24 6.71 9.41
N GLN A 139 1.13 6.15 9.89
CA GLN A 139 -0.08 6.94 10.18
C GLN A 139 0.06 7.84 11.40
N SER A 140 0.97 7.54 12.33
CA SER A 140 1.28 8.43 13.46
C SER A 140 1.86 9.78 13.01
N ALA A 141 2.49 9.83 11.83
CA ALA A 141 3.03 11.06 11.26
C ALA A 141 1.99 11.92 10.50
N GLY A 142 0.75 11.42 10.35
CA GLY A 142 -0.33 12.11 9.62
C GLY A 142 -0.40 11.80 8.12
N VAL A 143 0.26 10.73 7.67
CA VAL A 143 0.24 10.22 6.27
C VAL A 143 -0.47 8.88 6.24
N GLY A 144 -1.32 8.62 5.24
CA GLY A 144 -2.01 7.34 5.13
C GLY A 144 -1.09 6.22 4.64
N ALA A 145 -1.26 5.00 5.17
CA ALA A 145 -0.58 3.81 4.67
C ALA A 145 -1.49 2.97 3.76
N THR A 146 -0.89 2.20 2.85
CA THR A 146 -1.59 1.34 1.89
C THR A 146 -0.99 -0.06 1.86
N PRO A 147 -1.44 -1.00 2.70
CA PRO A 147 -1.04 -2.40 2.63
C PRO A 147 -1.34 -3.01 1.25
N LYS A 148 -0.36 -3.72 0.69
CA LYS A 148 -0.41 -4.25 -0.68
C LYS A 148 0.27 -5.62 -0.82
N HIS A 149 -0.13 -6.49 -1.74
CA HIS A 149 -1.19 -6.35 -2.73
C HIS A 149 -2.29 -7.35 -2.40
N PHE A 150 -3.52 -6.87 -2.29
CA PHE A 150 -4.67 -7.62 -1.83
C PHE A 150 -5.35 -8.35 -3.01
N VAL A 151 -5.19 -9.66 -3.20
CA VAL A 151 -4.47 -10.65 -2.38
C VAL A 151 -3.85 -11.74 -3.28
N ALA A 152 -3.03 -12.61 -2.70
CA ALA A 152 -2.43 -13.77 -3.39
C ALA A 152 -1.58 -13.41 -4.62
N ASN A 153 -0.87 -12.27 -4.54
CA ASN A 153 0.09 -11.81 -5.53
C ASN A 153 1.49 -12.35 -5.23
N ASP A 154 1.62 -13.66 -5.16
CA ASP A 154 2.81 -14.33 -4.62
C ASP A 154 3.78 -14.82 -5.72
N GLN A 155 3.60 -14.33 -6.96
CA GLN A 155 4.53 -14.53 -8.07
C GLN A 155 4.50 -13.34 -9.05
N GLU A 156 5.65 -13.06 -9.65
CA GLU A 156 5.79 -11.94 -10.61
C GLU A 156 5.47 -12.36 -12.04
N THR A 157 5.79 -13.61 -12.39
CA THR A 157 5.54 -14.16 -13.73
C THR A 157 4.04 -14.11 -14.04
N ASN A 158 3.69 -13.39 -15.12
CA ASN A 158 2.31 -13.19 -15.58
C ASN A 158 1.36 -12.60 -14.53
N ARG A 159 1.85 -11.82 -13.56
CA ARG A 159 1.04 -11.25 -12.46
C ARG A 159 -0.21 -10.46 -12.91
N TYR A 160 -0.22 -9.93 -14.13
CA TYR A 160 -1.38 -9.21 -14.70
C TYR A 160 -2.46 -10.11 -15.30
N PHE A 161 -2.21 -11.41 -15.47
CA PHE A 161 -3.07 -12.31 -16.25
C PHE A 161 -3.35 -13.64 -15.58
N ILE A 162 -2.44 -14.10 -14.72
CA ILE A 162 -2.55 -15.40 -14.06
C ILE A 162 -3.82 -15.47 -13.20
N ASP A 163 -4.45 -16.64 -13.22
CA ASP A 163 -5.50 -17.00 -12.30
C ASP A 163 -4.95 -17.83 -11.14
N THR A 164 -4.96 -17.23 -9.96
CA THR A 164 -4.50 -17.85 -8.73
C THR A 164 -5.63 -18.66 -8.12
N ILE A 165 -5.55 -19.98 -8.24
CA ILE A 165 -6.57 -20.90 -7.72
C ILE A 165 -6.23 -21.31 -6.29
N VAL A 166 -7.08 -20.92 -5.34
CA VAL A 166 -6.84 -21.11 -3.90
C VAL A 166 -8.15 -21.46 -3.21
N SER A 167 -8.14 -22.51 -2.37
CA SER A 167 -9.29 -22.85 -1.54
C SER A 167 -9.60 -21.74 -0.54
N GLU A 168 -10.87 -21.54 -0.21
CA GLU A 168 -11.27 -20.51 0.76
C GLU A 168 -10.57 -20.67 2.12
N ARG A 169 -10.32 -21.92 2.53
CA ARG A 169 -9.57 -22.21 3.77
C ARG A 169 -8.16 -21.63 3.72
N ALA A 170 -7.37 -21.98 2.71
CA ALA A 170 -6.00 -21.47 2.57
C ALA A 170 -6.01 -19.95 2.40
N LEU A 171 -6.98 -19.42 1.66
CA LEU A 171 -7.17 -17.99 1.47
C LEU A 171 -7.41 -17.26 2.80
N ARG A 172 -8.32 -17.75 3.66
CA ARG A 172 -8.62 -17.13 4.96
C ARG A 172 -7.55 -17.35 6.03
N GLU A 173 -6.93 -18.52 6.06
CA GLU A 173 -5.94 -18.87 7.09
C GLU A 173 -4.55 -18.30 6.78
N ILE A 174 -4.17 -18.17 5.51
CA ILE A 174 -2.82 -17.79 5.09
C ILE A 174 -2.81 -16.42 4.40
N TYR A 175 -3.51 -16.26 3.29
CA TYR A 175 -3.28 -15.11 2.40
C TYR A 175 -4.02 -13.83 2.81
N LEU A 176 -5.27 -13.95 3.27
CA LEU A 176 -6.07 -12.84 3.80
C LEU A 176 -5.70 -12.51 5.24
N LYS A 177 -5.17 -13.49 5.99
CA LYS A 177 -4.89 -13.35 7.41
C LYS A 177 -4.00 -12.15 7.77
N PRO A 178 -2.88 -11.85 7.09
CA PRO A 178 -2.08 -10.66 7.40
C PRO A 178 -2.86 -9.36 7.16
N PHE A 179 -3.66 -9.29 6.09
CA PHE A 179 -4.52 -8.12 5.82
C PHE A 179 -5.62 -7.98 6.88
N GLU A 180 -6.26 -9.07 7.29
CA GLU A 180 -7.26 -9.07 8.37
C GLU A 180 -6.65 -8.50 9.67
N ILE A 181 -5.43 -8.94 10.02
CA ILE A 181 -4.72 -8.45 11.21
C ILE A 181 -4.47 -6.95 11.08
N VAL A 182 -3.95 -6.47 9.95
CA VAL A 182 -3.64 -5.06 9.71
C VAL A 182 -4.90 -4.18 9.77
N VAL A 183 -5.98 -4.60 9.11
CA VAL A 183 -7.26 -3.87 9.14
C VAL A 183 -7.78 -3.75 10.57
N LYS A 184 -7.76 -4.84 11.35
CA LYS A 184 -8.29 -4.85 12.72
C LYS A 184 -7.40 -4.13 13.73
N LYS A 185 -6.08 -4.13 13.54
CA LYS A 185 -5.12 -3.63 14.54
C LYS A 185 -4.54 -2.25 14.23
N ALA A 186 -4.56 -1.82 12.98
CA ALA A 186 -3.87 -0.60 12.54
C ALA A 186 -4.73 0.33 11.67
N SER A 187 -5.92 -0.10 11.21
CA SER A 187 -6.87 0.71 10.44
C SER A 187 -6.19 1.51 9.31
N PRO A 188 -5.63 0.83 8.29
CA PRO A 188 -4.96 1.51 7.19
C PRO A 188 -5.96 2.40 6.43
N TRP A 189 -5.50 3.57 5.95
CA TRP A 189 -6.34 4.51 5.21
C TRP A 189 -6.77 3.97 3.83
N ALA A 190 -5.94 3.12 3.22
CA ALA A 190 -6.23 2.50 1.94
C ALA A 190 -5.72 1.05 1.88
N ILE A 191 -6.21 0.29 0.90
CA ILE A 191 -5.70 -1.04 0.53
C ILE A 191 -5.53 -1.06 -0.99
N MET A 192 -4.42 -1.63 -1.47
CA MET A 192 -4.20 -1.79 -2.91
C MET A 192 -4.55 -3.21 -3.34
N SER A 193 -5.54 -3.36 -4.22
CA SER A 193 -5.85 -4.63 -4.87
C SER A 193 -4.67 -5.14 -5.71
N SER A 194 -4.52 -6.45 -5.82
CA SER A 194 -3.48 -7.07 -6.63
C SER A 194 -3.77 -7.03 -8.13
N TYR A 195 -2.79 -7.48 -8.92
CA TYR A 195 -2.93 -7.57 -10.37
C TYR A 195 -3.56 -8.89 -10.83
N ASN A 196 -3.33 -9.98 -10.10
CA ASN A 196 -3.75 -11.31 -10.52
C ASN A 196 -5.28 -11.48 -10.46
N LYS A 197 -5.77 -12.53 -11.11
CA LYS A 197 -7.08 -13.06 -10.79
C LYS A 197 -6.98 -13.98 -9.57
N LEU A 198 -8.06 -14.07 -8.82
CA LEU A 198 -8.27 -15.01 -7.73
C LEU A 198 -9.53 -15.81 -8.07
N ASN A 199 -9.37 -17.12 -8.22
CA ASN A 199 -10.48 -18.04 -8.52
C ASN A 199 -11.40 -17.54 -9.66
N GLY A 200 -10.80 -17.03 -10.76
CA GLY A 200 -11.49 -16.64 -11.99
C GLY A 200 -11.79 -15.14 -12.13
N ARG A 201 -11.61 -14.32 -11.09
CA ARG A 201 -11.92 -12.87 -11.12
C ARG A 201 -10.72 -12.02 -10.76
N TYR A 202 -10.54 -10.87 -11.43
CA TYR A 202 -9.53 -9.91 -11.03
C TYR A 202 -9.82 -9.39 -9.63
N THR A 203 -8.81 -9.32 -8.77
CA THR A 203 -8.99 -8.89 -7.37
C THR A 203 -9.48 -7.43 -7.28
N SER A 204 -9.13 -6.59 -8.24
CA SER A 204 -9.64 -5.22 -8.38
C SER A 204 -11.11 -5.12 -8.81
N GLN A 205 -11.74 -6.24 -9.14
CA GLN A 205 -13.10 -6.32 -9.68
C GLN A 205 -13.97 -7.36 -8.97
N ASP A 206 -13.51 -7.94 -7.86
CA ASP A 206 -14.20 -9.03 -7.18
C ASP A 206 -14.99 -8.52 -5.95
N PRO A 207 -16.33 -8.48 -6.00
CA PRO A 207 -17.16 -8.02 -4.87
C PRO A 207 -17.00 -8.89 -3.62
N TRP A 208 -16.80 -10.21 -3.80
CA TRP A 208 -16.61 -11.11 -2.67
C TRP A 208 -15.34 -10.79 -1.88
N LEU A 209 -14.33 -10.23 -2.57
CA LEU A 209 -13.07 -9.86 -1.95
C LEU A 209 -13.11 -8.43 -1.38
N LEU A 210 -13.77 -7.49 -2.07
CA LEU A 210 -13.69 -6.05 -1.78
C LEU A 210 -14.86 -5.49 -0.97
N ILE A 211 -15.97 -6.23 -0.85
CA ILE A 211 -17.22 -5.75 -0.23
C ILE A 211 -17.71 -6.70 0.85
N ASP A 212 -17.81 -8.00 0.54
CA ASP A 212 -18.41 -9.03 1.41
C ASP A 212 -17.50 -9.46 2.58
#